data_AF-A0A7C9IWE2-F1
#
_entry.id   AF-A0A7C9IWE2-F1
#
_cell.length_a   1.000
_cell.length_b   1.000
_cell.length_c   1.000
_cell.angle_alpha   90.00
_cell.angle_beta   90.00
_cell.angle_gamma   90.00
#
_symmetry.space_group_name_H-M   'P 1'
#
loop_
_entity.id
_entity.type
_entity.pdbx_description
1 polymer ?
#
loop_
_entity_poly.entity_id
_entity_poly.type
_entity_poly.pdbx_seq_one_letter_code
_entity_poly.pdbx_strand_id
1 'polypeptide(L)'
;MSASLIEHFDLLATAPGGVARLRELILTLAVQGKLVPQDPSDEPASVLLRKIRAEKDSLIAKGKIKREKPLAPIADEEKPYELPRNWLWTRLGDVVENMGSGWSPACEGGGRIDSSKWAVLRTTAVQLI
;
A
#
# COMPACT_ATOMS: atom_id res chain seq x y z
N MET A 1 -9.52 -14.64 -23.80
CA MET A 1 -9.87 -13.21 -23.90
C MET A 1 -8.86 -12.38 -24.72
N SER A 2 -7.92 -12.95 -25.47
CA SER A 2 -6.78 -12.19 -26.04
C SER A 2 -6.87 -11.80 -27.52
N ALA A 3 -7.73 -12.44 -28.33
CA ALA A 3 -7.75 -12.17 -29.77
C ALA A 3 -8.27 -10.77 -30.12
N SER A 4 -9.37 -10.35 -29.48
CA SER A 4 -10.08 -9.11 -29.81
C SER A 4 -9.28 -7.82 -29.51
N LEU A 5 -8.43 -7.82 -28.47
CA LEU A 5 -7.66 -6.63 -28.09
C LEU A 5 -6.46 -6.38 -29.03
N ILE A 6 -5.85 -7.45 -29.53
CA ILE A 6 -4.74 -7.37 -30.48
C ILE A 6 -5.26 -6.87 -31.84
N GLU A 7 -6.44 -7.33 -32.27
CA GLU A 7 -7.07 -6.91 -33.53
C GLU A 7 -7.35 -5.40 -33.60
N HIS A 8 -7.59 -4.74 -32.46
CA HIS A 8 -7.91 -3.31 -32.40
C HIS A 8 -6.77 -2.46 -31.83
N PHE A 9 -5.56 -3.03 -31.72
CA PHE A 9 -4.43 -2.35 -31.09
C PHE A 9 -4.01 -1.09 -31.83
N ASP A 10 -3.99 -1.11 -33.16
CA ASP A 10 -3.63 0.04 -33.98
C ASP A 10 -4.57 1.23 -33.75
N LEU A 11 -5.87 0.96 -33.58
CA LEU A 11 -6.87 1.98 -33.27
C LEU A 11 -6.64 2.58 -31.89
N LEU A 12 -6.32 1.75 -30.88
CA LEU A 12 -6.00 2.22 -29.53
C LEU A 12 -4.68 3.00 -29.48
N ALA A 13 -3.70 2.64 -30.30
CA ALA A 13 -2.41 3.31 -30.35
C ALA A 13 -2.47 4.66 -31.06
N THR A 14 -3.32 4.81 -32.07
CA THR A 14 -3.47 6.03 -32.87
C THR A 14 -4.53 7.01 -32.34
N ALA A 15 -5.50 6.53 -31.55
CA ALA A 15 -6.52 7.39 -30.95
C ALA A 15 -5.91 8.39 -29.94
N PRO A 16 -6.37 9.65 -29.89
CA PRO A 16 -5.93 10.63 -28.90
C PRO A 16 -6.12 10.12 -27.45
N GLY A 17 -5.01 9.98 -26.73
CA GLY A 17 -5.00 9.47 -25.36
C GLY A 17 -5.30 7.98 -25.22
N GLY A 18 -5.36 7.22 -26.31
CA GLY A 18 -5.66 5.78 -26.28
C GLY A 18 -4.60 4.96 -25.54
N VAL A 19 -3.31 5.25 -25.78
CA VAL A 19 -2.20 4.60 -25.05
C VAL A 19 -2.26 4.86 -23.54
N ALA A 20 -2.64 6.09 -23.13
CA ALA A 20 -2.75 6.43 -21.72
C ALA A 20 -3.89 5.63 -21.04
N ARG A 21 -5.06 5.58 -21.68
CA ARG A 21 -6.21 4.78 -21.19
C ARG A 21 -5.90 3.28 -21.14
N LEU A 22 -5.17 2.76 -22.12
CA LEU A 22 -4.75 1.36 -22.13
C LEU A 22 -3.83 1.04 -20.94
N ARG A 23 -2.86 1.92 -20.63
CA ARG A 23 -1.98 1.75 -19.46
C ARG A 23 -2.78 1.74 -18.16
N GLU A 24 -3.72 2.67 -18.00
CA GLU A 24 -4.59 2.75 -16.83
C GLU A 24 -5.43 1.47 -16.66
N LEU A 25 -6.00 0.96 -17.76
CA LEU A 25 -6.76 -0.29 -17.75
C LEU A 25 -5.87 -1.47 -17.33
N ILE A 26 -4.67 -1.59 -17.91
CA ILE A 26 -3.73 -2.67 -17.57
C ILE A 26 -3.36 -2.59 -16.07
N LEU A 27 -3.03 -1.40 -15.57
CA LEU A 27 -2.71 -1.20 -14.15
C LEU A 27 -3.89 -1.59 -13.25
N THR A 28 -5.10 -1.20 -13.63
CA THR A 28 -6.32 -1.55 -12.88
C THR A 28 -6.53 -3.07 -12.84
N LEU A 29 -6.38 -3.74 -13.97
CA LEU A 29 -6.47 -5.21 -14.05
C LEU A 29 -5.35 -5.91 -13.27
N ALA A 30 -4.15 -5.33 -13.24
CA ALA A 30 -3.01 -5.84 -12.48
C ALA A 30 -3.31 -5.80 -10.98
N VAL A 31 -3.78 -4.65 -10.48
CA VAL A 31 -4.14 -4.46 -9.06
C VAL A 31 -5.29 -5.39 -8.65
N GLN A 32 -6.23 -5.69 -9.55
CA GLN A 32 -7.30 -6.66 -9.33
C GLN A 32 -6.85 -8.13 -9.41
N GLY A 33 -5.59 -8.41 -9.75
CA GLY A 33 -5.06 -9.78 -9.90
C GLY A 33 -5.59 -10.53 -11.13
N LYS A 34 -6.13 -9.83 -12.14
CA LYS A 34 -6.78 -10.44 -13.32
C LYS A 34 -5.83 -10.69 -14.49
N LEU A 35 -4.60 -10.19 -14.44
CA LEU A 35 -3.63 -10.34 -15.52
C LEU A 35 -2.90 -11.69 -15.51
N VAL A 36 -2.95 -12.44 -14.40
CA VAL A 36 -2.27 -13.72 -14.24
C VAL A 36 -3.32 -14.81 -13.95
N PRO A 37 -3.26 -15.98 -14.63
CA PRO A 37 -4.09 -17.11 -14.30
C PRO A 37 -3.96 -17.49 -12.82
N GLN A 38 -5.09 -17.63 -12.13
CA GLN A 38 -5.11 -17.99 -10.72
C GLN A 38 -5.06 -19.51 -10.60
N ASP A 39 -4.14 -20.04 -9.78
CA ASP A 39 -4.09 -21.46 -9.48
C ASP A 39 -5.05 -21.78 -8.32
N PRO A 40 -6.07 -22.66 -8.51
CA PRO A 40 -6.98 -23.06 -7.45
C PRO A 40 -6.29 -23.77 -6.26
N SER A 41 -5.08 -24.29 -6.45
CA SER A 41 -4.29 -24.97 -5.42
C SER A 41 -3.43 -24.03 -4.56
N ASP A 42 -3.34 -22.74 -4.92
CA ASP A 42 -2.60 -21.75 -4.12
C ASP A 42 -3.19 -21.63 -2.70
N GLU A 43 -2.30 -21.40 -1.72
CA GLU A 43 -2.72 -21.17 -0.33
C GLU A 43 -3.62 -19.92 -0.25
N PRO A 44 -4.86 -20.03 0.26
CA PRO A 44 -5.73 -18.87 0.38
C PRO A 44 -5.22 -17.92 1.46
N ALA A 45 -5.38 -16.62 1.24
CA ALA A 45 -4.93 -15.55 2.14
C ALA A 45 -5.47 -15.72 3.58
N SER A 46 -6.60 -16.38 3.77
CA SER A 46 -7.17 -16.71 5.08
C SER A 46 -6.26 -17.60 5.94
N VAL A 47 -5.41 -18.43 5.33
CA VAL A 47 -4.42 -19.25 6.05
C VAL A 47 -3.30 -18.34 6.58
N LEU A 48 -2.75 -17.46 5.75
CA LEU A 48 -1.72 -16.50 6.17
C LEU A 48 -2.25 -15.57 7.27
N LEU A 49 -3.47 -15.06 7.16
CA LEU A 49 -4.06 -14.20 8.20
C LEU A 49 -4.21 -14.91 9.55
N ARG A 50 -4.51 -16.22 9.55
CA ARG A 50 -4.53 -17.03 10.79
C ARG A 50 -3.13 -17.15 11.39
N LYS A 51 -2.10 -17.38 10.55
CA LYS A 51 -0.69 -17.43 11.00
C LYS A 51 -0.27 -16.09 11.62
N ILE A 52 -0.62 -14.96 10.98
CA ILE A 52 -0.33 -13.61 11.49
C ILE A 52 -1.00 -13.37 12.85
N ARG A 53 -2.29 -13.73 13.00
CA ARG A 53 -3.00 -13.59 14.29
C ARG A 53 -2.34 -14.39 15.40
N ALA A 54 -1.98 -15.66 15.13
CA ALA A 54 -1.31 -16.51 16.09
C ALA A 54 0.07 -15.94 16.51
N GLU A 55 0.83 -15.41 15.55
CA GLU A 55 2.13 -14.78 15.84
C GLU A 55 1.95 -13.49 16.64
N LYS A 56 0.96 -12.64 16.29
CA LYS A 56 0.62 -11.45 17.08
C LYS A 56 0.28 -11.81 18.53
N ASP A 57 -0.54 -12.83 18.76
CA ASP A 57 -0.89 -13.28 20.12
C ASP A 57 0.34 -13.77 20.90
N SER A 58 1.25 -14.50 20.23
CA SER A 58 2.55 -14.92 20.78
C SER A 58 3.43 -13.72 21.16
N LEU A 59 3.49 -12.68 20.31
CA LEU A 59 4.26 -11.46 20.59
C LEU A 59 3.66 -10.61 21.71
N ILE A 60 2.33 -10.56 21.81
CA ILE A 60 1.61 -9.90 22.91
C ILE A 60 1.91 -10.62 24.23
N ALA A 61 1.86 -11.96 24.25
CA ALA A 61 2.19 -12.76 25.43
C ALA A 61 3.65 -12.56 25.88
N LYS A 62 4.57 -12.35 24.94
CA LYS A 62 5.98 -12.03 25.20
C LYS A 62 6.21 -10.55 25.57
N GLY A 63 5.18 -9.70 25.55
CA GLY A 63 5.27 -8.28 25.85
C GLY A 63 6.03 -7.44 24.80
N LYS A 64 6.28 -7.99 23.61
CA LYS A 64 7.00 -7.29 22.53
C LYS A 64 6.13 -6.25 21.82
N ILE A 65 4.83 -6.51 21.73
CA ILE A 65 3.85 -5.61 21.12
C ILE A 65 2.66 -5.41 22.06
N LYS A 66 2.02 -4.25 21.96
CA LYS A 66 0.82 -3.94 22.75
C LYS A 66 -0.41 -4.54 22.08
N ARG A 67 -1.37 -5.01 22.88
CA ARG A 67 -2.66 -5.47 22.37
C ARG A 67 -3.44 -4.30 21.77
N GLU A 68 -3.74 -4.39 20.48
CA GLU A 68 -4.56 -3.43 19.75
C GLU A 68 -6.06 -3.69 19.97
N LYS A 69 -6.87 -2.65 19.76
CA LYS A 69 -8.33 -2.81 19.76
C LYS A 69 -8.76 -3.56 18.49
N PRO A 70 -9.73 -4.48 18.57
CA PRO A 70 -10.28 -5.11 17.37
C PRO A 70 -10.79 -4.05 16.40
N LEU A 71 -10.36 -4.16 15.15
CA LEU A 71 -10.83 -3.29 14.07
C LEU A 71 -12.23 -3.71 13.63
N ALA A 72 -13.01 -2.74 13.11
CA ALA A 72 -14.32 -3.03 12.57
C ALA A 72 -14.22 -3.99 11.38
N PRO A 73 -15.16 -4.94 11.23
CA PRO A 73 -15.29 -5.74 10.02
C PRO A 73 -15.33 -4.86 8.77
N ILE A 74 -14.86 -5.38 7.64
CA ILE A 74 -14.97 -4.69 6.35
C ILE A 74 -16.38 -4.94 5.82
N ALA A 75 -17.17 -3.88 5.70
CA ALA A 75 -18.51 -3.95 5.14
C ALA A 75 -18.47 -4.32 3.65
N ASP A 76 -19.56 -4.87 3.10
CA ASP A 76 -19.61 -5.23 1.68
C ASP A 76 -19.57 -3.99 0.78
N GLU A 77 -20.11 -2.87 1.26
CA GLU A 77 -20.10 -1.57 0.57
C GLU A 77 -18.69 -0.95 0.50
N GLU A 78 -17.77 -1.34 1.40
CA GLU A 78 -16.38 -0.89 1.40
C GLU A 78 -15.55 -1.60 0.31
N LYS A 79 -16.05 -2.67 -0.32
CA LYS A 79 -15.31 -3.49 -1.27
C LYS A 79 -15.51 -2.97 -2.69
N PRO A 80 -14.51 -2.29 -3.29
CA PRO A 80 -14.68 -1.64 -4.59
C PRO A 80 -14.81 -2.62 -5.76
N TYR A 81 -14.36 -3.86 -5.60
CA TYR A 81 -14.40 -4.90 -6.63
C TYR A 81 -14.29 -6.30 -6.04
N GLU A 82 -14.64 -7.30 -6.87
CA GLU A 82 -14.48 -8.71 -6.58
C GLU A 82 -13.00 -9.12 -6.66
N LEU A 83 -12.56 -9.88 -5.66
CA LEU A 83 -11.21 -10.42 -5.58
C LEU A 83 -11.11 -11.81 -6.21
N PRO A 84 -9.89 -12.22 -6.63
CA PRO A 84 -9.60 -13.62 -6.90
C PRO A 84 -9.97 -14.54 -5.74
N ARG A 85 -10.31 -15.80 -6.03
CA ARG A 85 -10.81 -16.79 -5.05
C ARG A 85 -9.91 -16.93 -3.80
N ASN A 86 -8.60 -16.86 -4.00
CA ASN A 86 -7.61 -17.10 -2.95
C ASN A 86 -7.19 -15.81 -2.22
N TRP A 87 -7.73 -14.66 -2.62
CA TRP A 87 -7.45 -13.36 -2.01
C TRP A 87 -8.54 -13.01 -1.00
N LEU A 88 -8.20 -12.17 -0.02
CA LEU A 88 -9.14 -11.72 1.01
C LEU A 88 -8.87 -10.25 1.35
N TRP A 89 -9.93 -9.47 1.47
CA TRP A 89 -9.85 -8.14 2.06
C TRP A 89 -9.51 -8.23 3.56
N THR A 90 -8.54 -7.46 4.01
CA THR A 90 -8.14 -7.35 5.42
C THR A 90 -7.82 -5.90 5.76
N ARG A 91 -7.94 -5.49 7.02
CA ARG A 91 -7.51 -4.14 7.43
C ARG A 91 -5.98 -4.14 7.49
N LEU A 92 -5.35 -3.03 7.11
CA LEU A 92 -3.89 -2.90 7.17
C LEU A 92 -3.34 -3.16 8.58
N GLY A 93 -4.05 -2.70 9.62
CA GLY A 93 -3.69 -2.95 11.02
C GLY A 93 -3.68 -4.44 11.41
N ASP A 94 -4.41 -5.30 10.72
CA ASP A 94 -4.40 -6.74 11.01
C ASP A 94 -3.09 -7.42 10.59
N VAL A 95 -2.37 -6.84 9.62
CA VAL A 95 -1.17 -7.44 9.01
C VAL A 95 0.15 -6.75 9.35
N VAL A 96 0.10 -5.58 10.01
CA VAL A 96 1.30 -4.85 10.46
C VAL A 96 1.44 -4.88 11.97
N GLU A 97 2.67 -4.87 12.48
CA GLU A 97 2.97 -4.83 13.92
C GLU A 97 2.97 -3.39 14.48
N ASN A 98 3.43 -2.44 13.68
CA ASN A 98 3.50 -1.03 14.05
C ASN A 98 3.40 -0.17 12.79
N MET A 99 2.75 0.99 12.91
CA MET A 99 2.67 2.00 11.86
C MET A 99 3.27 3.30 12.40
N GLY A 100 4.49 3.59 11.97
CA GLY A 100 5.13 4.84 12.34
C GLY A 100 4.44 6.03 11.66
N SER A 101 4.19 7.10 12.42
CA SER A 101 3.95 8.42 11.85
C SER A 101 5.31 9.02 11.47
N GLY A 102 5.52 9.34 10.20
CA GLY A 102 6.80 9.85 9.68
C GLY A 102 7.51 10.79 10.66
N TRP A 103 8.77 10.47 10.95
CA TRP A 103 9.57 11.21 11.92
C TRP A 103 10.55 12.12 11.18
N SER A 104 10.52 13.40 11.52
CA SER A 104 11.57 14.34 11.14
C SER A 104 12.46 14.60 12.36
N PRO A 105 13.80 14.56 12.22
CA PRO A 105 14.70 14.95 13.28
C PRO A 105 14.35 16.33 13.83
N ALA A 106 14.48 16.50 15.15
CA ALA A 106 14.42 17.83 15.74
C ALA A 106 15.55 18.68 15.13
N CYS A 107 15.22 19.87 14.62
CA CYS A 107 16.23 20.85 14.27
C CYS A 107 16.92 21.30 15.57
N GLU A 108 18.16 20.87 15.78
CA GLU A 108 18.97 21.34 16.90
C GLU A 108 19.12 22.86 16.81
N GLY A 109 18.82 23.55 17.91
CA GLY A 109 19.00 25.00 17.99
C GLY A 109 20.49 25.32 18.09
N GLY A 110 21.00 26.11 17.15
CA GLY A 110 22.39 26.56 17.16
C GLY A 110 22.77 27.26 15.87
N GLY A 111 23.63 28.28 15.97
CA GLY A 111 24.32 28.82 14.81
C GLY A 111 25.37 27.83 14.30
N ARG A 112 26.10 28.22 13.24
CA ARG A 112 27.24 27.43 12.77
C ARG A 112 28.32 27.35 13.85
N ILE A 113 28.58 26.14 14.37
CA ILE A 113 29.57 25.90 15.43
C ILE A 113 31.00 25.83 14.88
N ASP A 114 31.19 25.27 13.67
CA ASP A 114 32.50 25.18 13.02
C ASP A 114 32.37 25.24 11.48
N SER A 115 33.49 25.44 10.76
CA SER A 115 33.52 25.50 9.29
C SER A 115 33.11 24.19 8.59
N SER A 116 33.16 23.07 9.28
CA SER A 116 32.78 21.73 8.80
C SER A 116 31.30 21.38 8.99
N LYS A 117 30.53 22.19 9.74
CA LYS A 117 29.08 21.98 9.94
C LYS A 117 28.26 23.14 9.38
N TRP A 118 27.18 22.84 8.66
CA TRP A 118 26.28 23.84 8.08
C TRP A 118 25.06 24.04 8.97
N ALA A 119 24.67 25.29 9.21
CA ALA A 119 23.41 25.61 9.88
C ALA A 119 22.25 25.58 8.87
N VAL A 120 21.09 25.06 9.27
CA VAL A 120 19.89 24.98 8.43
C VAL A 120 18.89 26.06 8.86
N LEU A 121 18.44 26.89 7.91
CA LEU A 121 17.42 27.90 8.16
C LEU A 121 16.02 27.29 8.10
N ARG A 122 15.19 27.57 9.10
CA ARG A 122 13.76 27.20 9.09
C ARG A 122 13.02 28.15 8.16
N THR A 123 12.26 27.61 7.20
CA THR A 123 11.48 28.41 6.23
C THR A 123 10.45 29.32 6.90
N THR A 124 9.96 28.98 8.09
CA THR A 124 9.02 29.81 8.86
C THR A 124 9.66 31.02 9.54
N ALA A 125 11.00 31.13 9.55
CA ALA A 125 11.72 32.27 10.12
C ALA A 125 12.02 33.37 9.09
N VAL A 126 11.66 33.15 7.81
CA VAL A 126 11.73 34.17 6.76
C VAL A 126 10.39 34.90 6.73
N GLN A 127 10.24 35.92 7.57
CA GLN A 127 9.15 36.89 7.42
C GLN A 127 9.58 37.90 6.35
N LEU A 128 8.76 38.02 5.28
CA LEU A 128 8.87 39.14 4.35
C LEU A 128 8.48 40.40 5.12
N ILE A 129 9.36 41.41 5.13
CA ILE A 129 9.08 42.76 5.60
C ILE A 129 8.22 43.46 4.55
#